data_AF-A0A1T5H7P7-F1
#
_entry.id   AF-A0A1T5H7P7-F1
#
_cell.length_a   1.000
_cell.length_b   1.000
_cell.length_c   1.000
_cell.angle_alpha   90.00
_cell.angle_beta   90.00
_cell.angle_gamma   90.00
#
_symmetry.space_group_name_H-M   'P 1'
#
loop_
_entity.id
_entity.type
_entity.pdbx_description
1 polymer ?
#
loop_
_entity_poly.entity_id
_entity_poly.type
_entity_poly.pdbx_seq_one_letter_code
_entity_poly.pdbx_strand_id
1 'polypeptide(L)'
;MLDGALTQVTDFEFEIVIGDDASTDATPDIIRAYQEKNPGRIRAFLHSENQGPKEPREFAGRNNVLQLLKACKGEYVAMCEGDDYWTDPLKLQKQVDFLDAHPDFAISHHNVLVTYEDGSPEHFFNAPDQKAVSSIEDILEDKWFMATASWVYRNHFLENDFADWHAKAAAGDWAVIIQLAAQGKIGYFPEPMGVYRKHSAGLSNVHANTNQKFWQNRRDMFHNVGKWLGNRHDAIIAKTLARYDEQLSLFEKIGS
;
A
#
# COMPACT_ATOMS: atom_id res chain seq x y z
N MET A 1 -1.37 2.93 15.61
CA MET A 1 -1.68 1.78 14.75
C MET A 1 -2.44 0.68 15.49
N LEU A 2 -1.79 -0.12 16.36
CA LEU A 2 -2.37 -1.35 16.93
C LEU A 2 -3.69 -1.16 17.69
N ASP A 3 -3.82 -0.08 18.46
CA ASP A 3 -5.09 0.22 19.16
C ASP A 3 -6.27 0.33 18.17
N GLY A 4 -6.10 1.06 17.06
CA GLY A 4 -7.15 1.22 16.05
C GLY A 4 -7.50 -0.08 15.30
N ALA A 5 -6.54 -1.00 15.18
CA ALA A 5 -6.78 -2.33 14.61
C ALA A 5 -7.50 -3.26 15.61
N LEU A 6 -7.17 -3.17 16.90
CA LEU A 6 -7.77 -4.00 17.95
C LEU A 6 -9.18 -3.57 18.34
N THR A 7 -9.55 -2.31 18.11
CA THR A 7 -10.90 -1.79 18.37
C THR A 7 -11.91 -2.06 17.26
N GLN A 8 -11.51 -2.75 16.18
CA GLN A 8 -12.41 -3.10 15.10
C GLN A 8 -13.52 -4.04 15.59
N VAL A 9 -14.76 -3.71 15.25
CA VAL A 9 -15.96 -4.47 15.58
C VAL A 9 -16.45 -5.13 14.29
N THR A 10 -16.39 -6.46 14.27
CA THR A 10 -16.73 -7.29 13.12
C THR A 10 -17.60 -8.48 13.54
N ASP A 11 -18.39 -9.03 12.62
CA ASP A 11 -19.10 -10.30 12.77
C ASP A 11 -18.29 -11.52 12.28
N PHE A 12 -17.12 -11.27 11.70
CA PHE A 12 -16.11 -12.26 11.35
C PHE A 12 -14.86 -12.15 12.24
N GLU A 13 -14.11 -13.25 12.32
CA GLU A 13 -12.80 -13.27 12.98
C GLU A 13 -11.71 -12.66 12.10
N PHE A 14 -10.74 -12.01 12.73
CA PHE A 14 -9.55 -11.50 12.05
C PHE A 14 -8.29 -11.65 12.90
N GLU A 15 -7.14 -11.77 12.22
CA GLU A 15 -5.81 -11.72 12.83
C GLU A 15 -5.08 -10.43 12.44
N ILE A 16 -4.19 -9.98 13.32
CA ILE A 16 -3.25 -8.90 13.03
C ILE A 16 -1.89 -9.54 12.76
N VAL A 17 -1.45 -9.47 11.50
CA VAL A 17 -0.11 -9.87 11.08
C VAL A 17 0.77 -8.63 11.08
N ILE A 18 1.74 -8.57 11.99
CA ILE A 18 2.61 -7.41 12.18
C ILE A 18 4.08 -7.83 12.09
N GLY A 19 4.90 -7.04 11.39
CA GLY A 19 6.33 -7.28 11.28
C GLY A 19 7.14 -6.09 11.73
N ASP A 20 8.26 -6.37 12.39
CA ASP A 20 9.30 -5.41 12.72
C ASP A 20 10.58 -5.75 11.96
N ASP A 21 11.08 -4.79 11.17
CA ASP A 21 12.24 -4.98 10.30
C ASP A 21 13.57 -4.64 11.00
N ALA A 22 13.74 -5.18 12.21
CA ALA A 22 14.84 -4.96 13.12
C ALA A 22 14.98 -3.50 13.60
N SER A 23 13.89 -2.96 14.13
CA SER A 23 13.90 -1.64 14.76
C SER A 23 14.85 -1.62 15.97
N THR A 24 15.55 -0.51 16.16
CA THR A 24 16.50 -0.31 17.26
C THR A 24 15.90 0.42 18.47
N ASP A 25 14.64 0.81 18.39
CA ASP A 25 13.90 1.48 19.46
C ASP A 25 13.02 0.48 20.24
N ALA A 26 12.03 0.99 20.97
CA ALA A 26 11.13 0.17 21.77
C ALA A 26 10.08 -0.61 20.95
N THR A 27 10.06 -0.49 19.62
CA THR A 27 9.04 -1.11 18.75
C THR A 27 8.89 -2.63 18.98
N PRO A 28 9.96 -3.44 19.02
CA PRO A 28 9.82 -4.88 19.25
C PRO A 28 9.17 -5.21 20.60
N ASP A 29 9.53 -4.48 21.65
CA ASP A 29 8.99 -4.70 23.00
C ASP A 29 7.54 -4.26 23.11
N ILE A 30 7.17 -3.16 22.44
CA ILE A 30 5.78 -2.72 22.33
C ILE A 30 4.95 -3.80 21.63
N ILE A 31 5.41 -4.31 20.48
CA ILE A 31 4.69 -5.36 19.74
C ILE A 31 4.51 -6.62 20.60
N ARG A 32 5.56 -7.06 21.31
CA ARG A 32 5.46 -8.20 22.25
C ARG A 32 4.41 -7.96 23.32
N ALA A 33 4.41 -6.78 23.95
CA ALA A 33 3.43 -6.45 24.99
C ALA A 33 2.00 -6.46 24.46
N TYR A 34 1.76 -6.00 23.23
CA TYR A 34 0.44 -6.12 22.59
C TYR A 34 0.08 -7.58 22.28
N GLN A 35 1.03 -8.37 21.78
CA GLN A 35 0.81 -9.79 21.49
C GLN A 35 0.46 -10.59 22.76
N GLU A 36 1.18 -10.36 23.86
CA GLU A 36 0.92 -10.98 25.16
C GLU A 36 -0.47 -10.64 25.72
N LYS A 37 -0.91 -9.40 25.55
CA LYS A 37 -2.24 -8.93 25.97
C LYS A 37 -3.37 -9.46 25.08
N ASN A 38 -3.08 -9.88 23.86
CA ASN A 38 -4.06 -10.29 22.85
C ASN A 38 -3.71 -11.68 22.25
N PRO A 39 -3.67 -12.74 23.09
CA PRO A 39 -3.23 -14.07 22.65
C PRO A 39 -4.12 -14.60 21.53
N GLY A 40 -3.49 -15.09 20.46
CA GLY A 40 -4.17 -15.63 19.27
C GLY A 40 -4.69 -14.59 18.28
N ARG A 41 -4.73 -13.29 18.65
CA ARG A 41 -5.16 -12.20 17.74
C ARG A 41 -4.00 -11.53 17.01
N ILE A 42 -2.80 -11.53 17.59
CA ILE A 42 -1.61 -10.90 16.99
C ILE A 42 -0.55 -11.97 16.68
N ARG A 43 -0.09 -11.99 15.43
CA ARG A 43 1.03 -12.78 14.96
C ARG A 43 2.18 -11.86 14.55
N ALA A 44 3.14 -11.72 15.46
CA ALA A 44 4.29 -10.85 15.29
C ALA A 44 5.47 -11.57 14.61
N PHE A 45 6.09 -10.89 13.65
CA PHE A 45 7.33 -11.29 12.96
C PHE A 45 8.41 -10.28 13.32
N LEU A 46 9.17 -10.56 14.38
CA LEU A 46 10.21 -9.66 14.89
C LEU A 46 11.58 -10.11 14.38
N HIS A 47 12.10 -9.42 13.38
CA HIS A 47 13.37 -9.78 12.76
C HIS A 47 14.56 -9.30 13.61
N SER A 48 15.58 -10.14 13.76
CA SER A 48 16.84 -9.77 14.44
C SER A 48 17.75 -8.91 13.57
N GLU A 49 17.53 -8.93 12.26
CA GLU A 49 18.27 -8.16 11.27
C GLU A 49 17.32 -7.63 10.19
N ASN A 50 17.70 -6.51 9.56
CA ASN A 50 16.90 -5.92 8.49
C ASN A 50 16.82 -6.91 7.31
N GLN A 51 15.61 -7.21 6.86
CA GLN A 51 15.33 -8.22 5.85
C GLN A 51 15.55 -7.71 4.41
N GLY A 52 15.70 -6.41 4.24
CA GLY A 52 15.77 -5.74 2.95
C GLY A 52 17.12 -5.07 2.67
N PRO A 53 17.29 -4.57 1.44
CA PRO A 53 18.38 -3.65 1.15
C PRO A 53 18.15 -2.35 1.94
N LYS A 54 19.17 -1.91 2.68
CA LYS A 54 19.20 -0.56 3.28
C LYS A 54 19.38 0.52 2.23
N GLU A 55 20.08 0.17 1.14
CA GLU A 55 20.33 1.04 0.01
C GLU A 55 20.06 0.30 -1.33
N PRO A 56 19.44 0.97 -2.32
CA PRO A 56 18.97 2.34 -2.22
C PRO A 56 17.66 2.41 -1.39
N ARG A 57 17.50 3.48 -0.60
CA ARG A 57 16.45 3.61 0.43
C ARG A 57 15.02 3.36 -0.08
N GLU A 58 14.75 3.55 -1.38
CA GLU A 58 13.45 3.23 -1.99
C GLU A 58 13.04 1.74 -1.92
N PHE A 59 13.95 0.82 -1.59
CA PHE A 59 13.62 -0.60 -1.37
C PHE A 59 13.52 -1.00 0.12
N ALA A 60 13.67 -0.05 1.05
CA ALA A 60 13.63 -0.32 2.48
C ALA A 60 12.29 -0.93 2.92
N GLY A 61 12.31 -1.87 3.86
CA GLY A 61 11.11 -2.53 4.41
C GLY A 61 10.36 -3.48 3.48
N ARG A 62 10.62 -3.43 2.16
CA ARG A 62 9.89 -4.19 1.13
C ARG A 62 9.91 -5.71 1.36
N ASN A 63 11.04 -6.27 1.76
CA ASN A 63 11.16 -7.71 2.00
C ASN A 63 10.34 -8.14 3.22
N ASN A 64 10.34 -7.33 4.30
CA ASN A 64 9.47 -7.56 5.45
C ASN A 64 7.99 -7.51 5.03
N VAL A 65 7.56 -6.46 4.32
CA VAL A 65 6.18 -6.35 3.83
C VAL A 65 5.78 -7.57 2.99
N LEU A 66 6.60 -8.01 2.04
CA LEU A 66 6.32 -9.20 1.24
C LEU A 66 6.20 -10.48 2.07
N GLN A 67 7.03 -10.64 3.11
CA GLN A 67 6.91 -11.77 4.03
C GLN A 67 5.58 -11.71 4.80
N LEU A 68 5.15 -10.53 5.26
CA LEU A 68 3.87 -10.36 5.94
C LEU A 68 2.69 -10.65 5.03
N LEU A 69 2.70 -10.13 3.79
CA LEU A 69 1.65 -10.40 2.80
C LEU A 69 1.52 -11.90 2.51
N LYS A 70 2.64 -12.62 2.39
CA LYS A 70 2.65 -14.09 2.24
C LYS A 70 2.21 -14.83 3.50
N ALA A 71 2.39 -14.23 4.67
CA ALA A 71 1.98 -14.82 5.93
C ALA A 71 0.47 -14.69 6.16
N CYS A 72 -0.20 -13.70 5.57
CA CYS A 72 -1.65 -13.48 5.70
C CYS A 72 -2.47 -14.67 5.17
N LYS A 73 -3.44 -15.14 5.96
CA LYS A 73 -4.29 -16.29 5.64
C LYS A 73 -5.77 -15.95 5.43
N GLY A 74 -6.16 -14.71 5.72
CA GLY A 74 -7.53 -14.26 5.57
C GLY A 74 -7.96 -14.20 4.11
N GLU A 75 -9.26 -14.42 3.87
CA GLU A 75 -9.89 -14.17 2.57
C GLU A 75 -9.75 -12.71 2.13
N TYR A 76 -9.74 -11.81 3.12
CA TYR A 76 -9.48 -10.39 2.94
C TYR A 76 -8.21 -9.98 3.67
N VAL A 77 -7.49 -9.01 3.10
CA VAL A 77 -6.35 -8.37 3.75
C VAL A 77 -6.60 -6.87 3.83
N ALA A 78 -6.39 -6.32 5.02
CA ALA A 78 -6.44 -4.89 5.29
C ALA A 78 -5.04 -4.40 5.66
N MET A 79 -4.61 -3.29 5.08
CA MET A 79 -3.27 -2.75 5.30
C MET A 79 -3.31 -1.59 6.28
N CYS A 80 -2.28 -1.48 7.12
CA CYS A 80 -2.07 -0.34 8.02
C CYS A 80 -0.57 -0.23 8.34
N GLU A 81 0.04 0.89 7.96
CA GLU A 81 1.47 1.13 8.19
C GLU A 81 1.70 1.54 9.66
N GLY A 82 2.91 1.32 10.18
CA GLY A 82 3.23 1.55 11.60
C GLY A 82 3.08 3.02 12.03
N ASP A 83 3.23 3.93 11.09
CA ASP A 83 3.02 5.36 11.20
C ASP A 83 1.56 5.79 10.94
N ASP A 84 0.64 4.90 10.59
CA ASP A 84 -0.78 5.21 10.39
C ASP A 84 -1.69 4.59 11.45
N TYR A 85 -2.98 4.95 11.41
CA TYR A 85 -3.99 4.30 12.26
C TYR A 85 -5.41 4.46 11.74
N TRP A 86 -6.25 3.48 12.05
CA TRP A 86 -7.68 3.52 11.81
C TRP A 86 -8.40 4.21 12.95
N THR A 87 -9.47 4.94 12.63
CA THR A 87 -10.27 5.72 13.59
C THR A 87 -11.72 5.25 13.65
N ASP A 88 -12.23 4.64 12.58
CA ASP A 88 -13.58 4.08 12.56
C ASP A 88 -13.54 2.61 13.03
N PRO A 89 -14.21 2.24 14.13
CA PRO A 89 -14.26 0.85 14.61
C PRO A 89 -15.02 -0.09 13.67
N LEU A 90 -15.81 0.42 12.72
CA LEU A 90 -16.56 -0.39 11.75
C LEU A 90 -15.89 -0.45 10.37
N LYS A 91 -14.66 0.08 10.23
CA LYS A 91 -13.93 0.13 8.95
C LYS A 91 -13.85 -1.26 8.29
N LEU A 92 -13.38 -2.27 9.04
CA LEU A 92 -13.26 -3.63 8.50
C LEU A 92 -14.62 -4.21 8.11
N GLN A 93 -15.65 -4.07 8.95
CA GLN A 93 -17.00 -4.57 8.65
C GLN A 93 -17.53 -3.95 7.35
N LYS A 94 -17.53 -2.61 7.24
CA LYS A 94 -18.05 -1.89 6.07
C LYS A 94 -17.39 -2.32 4.77
N GLN A 95 -16.06 -2.47 4.80
CA GLN A 95 -15.28 -2.80 3.61
C GLN A 95 -15.42 -4.27 3.20
N VAL A 96 -15.50 -5.18 4.17
CA VAL A 96 -15.75 -6.61 3.90
C VAL A 96 -17.17 -6.83 3.41
N ASP A 97 -18.19 -6.26 4.07
CA ASP A 97 -19.60 -6.33 3.63
C ASP A 97 -19.76 -5.84 2.19
N PHE A 98 -19.09 -4.73 1.85
CA PHE A 98 -19.09 -4.22 0.49
C PHE A 98 -18.45 -5.19 -0.48
N LEU A 99 -17.28 -5.74 -0.17
CA LEU A 99 -16.63 -6.69 -1.07
C LEU A 99 -17.49 -7.94 -1.23
N ASP A 100 -18.01 -8.53 -0.16
CA ASP A 100 -18.92 -9.69 -0.17
C ASP A 100 -20.15 -9.46 -1.05
N ALA A 101 -20.77 -8.28 -0.95
CA ALA A 101 -21.92 -7.92 -1.76
C ALA A 101 -21.58 -7.65 -3.24
N HIS A 102 -20.31 -7.40 -3.58
CA HIS A 102 -19.86 -7.00 -4.92
C HIS A 102 -18.67 -7.85 -5.39
N PRO A 103 -18.91 -9.09 -5.86
CA PRO A 103 -17.83 -10.03 -6.24
C PRO A 103 -16.99 -9.58 -7.43
N ASP A 104 -17.42 -8.58 -8.21
CA ASP A 104 -16.65 -7.97 -9.29
C ASP A 104 -15.64 -6.90 -8.82
N PHE A 105 -15.57 -6.65 -7.51
CA PHE A 105 -14.60 -5.76 -6.87
C PHE A 105 -13.48 -6.56 -6.20
N ALA A 106 -12.24 -6.19 -6.49
CA ALA A 106 -11.05 -6.80 -5.89
C ALA A 106 -10.55 -6.00 -4.69
N ILE A 107 -10.79 -4.68 -4.67
CA ILE A 107 -10.30 -3.75 -3.66
C ILE A 107 -11.44 -2.82 -3.24
N SER A 108 -11.50 -2.48 -1.96
CA SER A 108 -12.19 -1.28 -1.50
C SER A 108 -11.20 -0.38 -0.76
N HIS A 109 -11.40 0.93 -0.80
CA HIS A 109 -10.60 1.90 -0.04
C HIS A 109 -11.48 3.05 0.46
N HIS A 110 -10.98 3.81 1.42
CA HIS A 110 -11.70 4.92 2.02
C HIS A 110 -10.87 6.20 2.04
N ASN A 111 -11.50 7.34 2.31
CA ASN A 111 -10.75 8.58 2.50
C ASN A 111 -9.96 8.53 3.80
N VAL A 112 -8.91 9.33 3.94
CA VAL A 112 -8.19 9.46 5.21
C VAL A 112 -7.96 10.93 5.53
N LEU A 113 -7.89 11.25 6.81
CA LEU A 113 -7.41 12.55 7.26
C LEU A 113 -5.88 12.55 7.20
N VAL A 114 -5.30 13.48 6.47
CA VAL A 114 -3.85 13.68 6.41
C VAL A 114 -3.45 14.67 7.49
N THR A 115 -2.59 14.21 8.40
CA THR A 115 -2.07 15.02 9.51
C THR A 115 -0.56 15.14 9.41
N TYR A 116 0.01 16.25 9.89
CA TYR A 116 1.44 16.53 9.79
C TYR A 116 2.06 16.65 11.18
N GLU A 117 3.22 16.02 11.41
CA GLU A 117 3.92 16.12 12.69
C GLU A 117 4.39 17.55 13.03
N ASP A 118 4.60 18.39 12.01
CA ASP A 118 5.00 19.78 12.17
C ASP A 118 3.83 20.73 12.51
N GLY A 119 2.61 20.20 12.64
CA GLY A 119 1.41 20.97 12.94
C GLY A 119 0.82 21.71 11.73
N SER A 120 1.26 21.42 10.50
CA SER A 120 0.65 21.96 9.29
C SER A 120 -0.85 21.60 9.20
N PRO A 121 -1.67 22.42 8.49
CA PRO A 121 -3.11 22.19 8.39
C PRO A 121 -3.46 20.81 7.86
N GLU A 122 -4.39 20.15 8.54
CA GLU A 122 -4.93 18.86 8.13
C GLU A 122 -5.81 19.01 6.88
N HIS A 123 -5.87 17.96 6.08
CA HIS A 123 -6.78 17.90 4.93
C HIS A 123 -7.16 16.45 4.62
N PHE A 124 -8.23 16.24 3.86
CA PHE A 124 -8.56 14.92 3.34
C PHE A 124 -7.62 14.51 2.21
N PHE A 125 -7.29 13.23 2.15
CA PHE A 125 -6.42 12.67 1.11
C PHE A 125 -7.05 12.79 -0.28
N ASN A 126 -8.32 12.41 -0.40
CA ASN A 126 -9.10 12.53 -1.62
C ASN A 126 -10.01 13.76 -1.57
N ALA A 127 -10.14 14.44 -2.71
CA ALA A 127 -11.11 15.51 -2.91
C ALA A 127 -12.55 14.97 -3.06
N PRO A 128 -13.58 15.82 -2.86
CA PRO A 128 -14.98 15.39 -2.93
C PRO A 128 -15.44 14.79 -4.27
N ASP A 129 -14.69 15.03 -5.35
CA ASP A 129 -14.96 14.53 -6.71
C ASP A 129 -14.25 13.20 -7.03
N GLN A 130 -13.62 12.56 -6.03
CA GLN A 130 -13.02 11.24 -6.19
C GLN A 130 -14.04 10.22 -6.70
N LYS A 131 -13.62 9.42 -7.69
CA LYS A 131 -14.48 8.40 -8.30
C LYS A 131 -14.91 7.37 -7.25
N ALA A 132 -16.21 7.08 -7.21
CA ALA A 132 -16.77 6.01 -6.38
C ALA A 132 -16.29 4.61 -6.81
N VAL A 133 -15.99 4.45 -8.10
CA VAL A 133 -15.49 3.20 -8.69
C VAL A 133 -14.34 3.52 -9.64
N SER A 134 -13.21 2.87 -9.43
CA SER A 134 -12.02 2.93 -10.29
C SER A 134 -11.71 1.56 -10.89
N SER A 135 -10.92 1.57 -11.94
CA SER A 135 -10.45 0.40 -12.67
C SER A 135 -8.92 0.31 -12.64
N ILE A 136 -8.36 -0.77 -13.16
CA ILE A 136 -6.91 -0.87 -13.40
C ILE A 136 -6.40 0.26 -14.29
N GLU A 137 -7.20 0.77 -15.23
CA GLU A 137 -6.77 1.84 -16.13
C GLU A 137 -6.47 3.14 -15.38
N ASP A 138 -7.24 3.44 -14.33
CA ASP A 138 -7.01 4.61 -13.46
C ASP A 138 -5.67 4.51 -12.72
N ILE A 139 -5.27 3.29 -12.33
CA ILE A 139 -3.96 3.00 -11.73
C ILE A 139 -2.86 3.09 -12.80
N LEU A 140 -3.10 2.57 -14.01
CA LEU A 140 -2.13 2.57 -15.09
C LEU A 140 -1.77 3.97 -15.61
N GLU A 141 -2.59 4.98 -15.29
CA GLU A 141 -2.29 6.40 -15.50
C GLU A 141 -1.32 6.99 -14.45
N ASP A 142 -0.76 6.18 -13.55
CA ASP A 142 0.14 6.61 -12.47
C ASP A 142 -0.46 7.72 -11.59
N LYS A 143 -1.77 7.63 -11.32
CA LYS A 143 -2.48 8.53 -10.42
C LYS A 143 -2.72 7.80 -9.10
N TRP A 144 -1.99 8.18 -8.06
CA TRP A 144 -2.18 7.60 -6.74
C TRP A 144 -3.37 8.25 -6.03
N PHE A 145 -4.37 7.44 -5.66
CA PHE A 145 -5.60 7.91 -5.01
C PHE A 145 -6.01 7.06 -3.79
N MET A 146 -5.13 6.18 -3.30
CA MET A 146 -5.43 5.29 -2.17
C MET A 146 -4.32 5.36 -1.12
N ALA A 147 -4.60 5.89 0.05
CA ALA A 147 -3.66 5.79 1.17
C ALA A 147 -3.52 4.32 1.61
N THR A 148 -2.32 3.85 1.96
CA THR A 148 -2.08 2.45 2.33
C THR A 148 -2.89 2.01 3.55
N ALA A 149 -3.20 2.90 4.50
CA ALA A 149 -4.06 2.52 5.61
C ALA A 149 -5.54 2.33 5.22
N SER A 150 -5.93 2.68 3.99
CA SER A 150 -7.34 2.78 3.60
C SER A 150 -7.93 1.55 2.91
N TRP A 151 -7.11 0.78 2.20
CA TRP A 151 -7.57 -0.37 1.43
C TRP A 151 -7.80 -1.66 2.23
N VAL A 152 -8.81 -2.40 1.78
CA VAL A 152 -9.06 -3.82 2.04
C VAL A 152 -9.20 -4.49 0.68
N TYR A 153 -8.61 -5.67 0.50
CA TYR A 153 -8.65 -6.37 -0.78
C TYR A 153 -8.90 -7.87 -0.61
N ARG A 154 -9.46 -8.48 -1.65
CA ARG A 154 -9.60 -9.94 -1.79
C ARG A 154 -8.23 -10.57 -1.94
N ASN A 155 -7.89 -11.51 -1.07
CA ASN A 155 -6.56 -12.10 -0.99
C ASN A 155 -6.31 -13.12 -2.11
N HIS A 156 -6.09 -12.62 -3.33
CA HIS A 156 -5.75 -13.45 -4.48
C HIS A 156 -4.40 -14.18 -4.34
N PHE A 157 -3.57 -13.81 -3.35
CA PHE A 157 -2.28 -14.43 -3.08
C PHE A 157 -2.37 -15.75 -2.30
N LEU A 158 -3.57 -16.15 -1.87
CA LEU A 158 -3.79 -17.50 -1.33
C LEU A 158 -3.62 -18.59 -2.40
N GLU A 159 -3.98 -18.27 -3.64
CA GLU A 159 -3.99 -19.22 -4.77
C GLU A 159 -3.01 -18.85 -5.89
N ASN A 160 -2.45 -17.63 -5.85
CA ASN A 160 -1.58 -17.11 -6.90
C ASN A 160 -0.30 -16.52 -6.32
N ASP A 161 0.79 -16.61 -7.07
CA ASP A 161 2.04 -15.94 -6.72
C ASP A 161 2.05 -14.46 -7.07
N PHE A 162 2.91 -13.70 -6.39
CA PHE A 162 3.27 -12.36 -6.82
C PHE A 162 3.90 -12.40 -8.21
N ALA A 163 3.55 -11.45 -9.06
CA ALA A 163 4.16 -11.35 -10.39
C ALA A 163 5.68 -11.11 -10.29
N ASP A 164 6.46 -11.70 -11.20
CA ASP A 164 7.93 -11.65 -11.16
C ASP A 164 8.51 -10.22 -11.12
N TRP A 165 7.79 -9.24 -11.67
CA TRP A 165 8.21 -7.85 -11.68
C TRP A 165 8.06 -7.16 -10.32
N HIS A 166 7.27 -7.72 -9.40
CA HIS A 166 7.11 -7.22 -8.04
C HIS A 166 8.46 -7.22 -7.30
N ALA A 167 9.32 -8.22 -7.57
CA ALA A 167 10.70 -8.33 -7.08
C ALA A 167 11.55 -7.07 -7.31
N LYS A 168 11.24 -6.34 -8.39
CA LYS A 168 12.04 -5.26 -8.96
C LYS A 168 11.42 -3.88 -8.72
N ALA A 169 10.17 -3.81 -8.25
CA ALA A 169 9.50 -2.55 -7.97
C ALA A 169 9.93 -2.01 -6.60
N ALA A 170 10.43 -0.77 -6.58
CA ALA A 170 10.73 -0.03 -5.35
C ALA A 170 9.43 0.38 -4.63
N ALA A 171 8.45 0.87 -5.40
CA ALA A 171 7.11 1.16 -4.92
C ALA A 171 6.29 -0.14 -4.75
N GLY A 172 6.44 -0.78 -3.58
CA GLY A 172 5.80 -2.07 -3.28
C GLY A 172 4.27 -2.00 -3.21
N ASP A 173 3.74 -0.91 -2.67
CA ASP A 173 2.29 -0.59 -2.64
C ASP A 173 1.66 -0.62 -4.04
N TRP A 174 2.30 0.03 -5.00
CA TRP A 174 1.88 0.03 -6.39
C TRP A 174 1.94 -1.35 -7.02
N ALA A 175 2.97 -2.14 -6.70
CA ALA A 175 3.10 -3.47 -7.24
C ALA A 175 1.95 -4.39 -6.78
N VAL A 176 1.58 -4.31 -5.50
CA VAL A 176 0.42 -5.01 -4.95
C VAL A 176 -0.88 -4.51 -5.57
N ILE A 177 -1.12 -3.19 -5.61
CA ILE A 177 -2.33 -2.60 -6.20
C ILE A 177 -2.55 -3.04 -7.63
N ILE A 178 -1.53 -2.94 -8.49
CA ILE A 178 -1.69 -3.21 -9.92
C ILE A 178 -2.09 -4.67 -10.13
N GLN A 179 -1.46 -5.60 -9.40
CA GLN A 179 -1.77 -7.02 -9.52
C GLN A 179 -3.20 -7.34 -9.03
N LEU A 180 -3.65 -6.70 -7.95
CA LEU A 180 -5.00 -6.85 -7.42
C LEU A 180 -6.06 -6.18 -8.31
N ALA A 181 -5.80 -4.98 -8.82
CA ALA A 181 -6.70 -4.25 -9.71
C ALA A 181 -6.90 -4.96 -11.06
N ALA A 182 -5.99 -5.86 -11.43
CA ALA A 182 -6.18 -6.73 -12.60
C ALA A 182 -7.27 -7.80 -12.39
N GLN A 183 -7.69 -8.04 -11.15
CA GLN A 183 -8.70 -9.04 -10.77
C GLN A 183 -10.11 -8.47 -10.66
N GLY A 184 -10.28 -7.15 -10.57
CA GLY A 184 -11.60 -6.54 -10.39
C GLY A 184 -11.55 -5.04 -10.18
N LYS A 185 -12.74 -4.47 -9.99
CA LYS A 185 -12.93 -3.04 -9.72
C LYS A 185 -12.41 -2.63 -8.35
N ILE A 186 -12.24 -1.33 -8.18
CA ILE A 186 -11.84 -0.68 -6.94
C ILE A 186 -13.00 0.18 -6.46
N GLY A 187 -13.51 -0.09 -5.26
CA GLY A 187 -14.60 0.67 -4.63
C GLY A 187 -14.07 1.74 -3.68
N TYR A 188 -14.69 2.91 -3.67
CA TYR A 188 -14.31 4.03 -2.82
C TYR A 188 -15.40 4.42 -1.82
N PHE A 189 -15.01 4.59 -0.57
CA PHE A 189 -15.81 5.16 0.52
C PHE A 189 -15.36 6.61 0.79
N PRO A 190 -16.24 7.62 0.61
CA PRO A 190 -15.87 9.00 0.90
C PRO A 190 -15.66 9.28 2.39
N GLU A 191 -16.19 8.44 3.28
CA GLU A 191 -16.05 8.60 4.73
C GLU A 191 -14.58 8.41 5.17
N PRO A 192 -14.03 9.33 5.97
CA PRO A 192 -12.70 9.16 6.54
C PRO A 192 -12.72 8.13 7.68
N MET A 193 -12.07 6.97 7.48
CA MET A 193 -12.03 5.88 8.46
C MET A 193 -10.63 5.64 9.06
N GLY A 194 -9.66 6.50 8.73
CA GLY A 194 -8.30 6.46 9.26
C GLY A 194 -7.53 7.75 9.04
N VAL A 195 -6.31 7.76 9.56
CA VAL A 195 -5.39 8.90 9.54
C VAL A 195 -4.09 8.47 8.87
N TYR A 196 -3.66 9.29 7.90
CA TYR A 196 -2.34 9.19 7.26
C TYR A 196 -1.41 10.24 7.89
N ARG A 197 -0.40 9.80 8.65
CA ARG A 197 0.54 10.72 9.31
C ARG A 197 1.75 10.99 8.43
N LYS A 198 1.96 12.25 8.08
CA LYS A 198 3.15 12.70 7.36
C LYS A 198 4.22 13.18 8.32
N HIS A 199 5.40 12.59 8.19
CA HIS A 199 6.60 12.93 8.95
C HIS A 199 7.83 12.95 8.05
N SER A 200 8.90 13.61 8.51
CA SER A 200 10.12 13.85 7.71
C SER A 200 10.87 12.57 7.34
N ALA A 201 10.77 11.53 8.16
CA ALA A 201 11.42 10.23 7.94
C ALA A 201 10.62 9.29 7.02
N GLY A 202 9.39 9.63 6.63
CA GLY A 202 8.52 8.77 5.82
C GLY A 202 9.11 8.44 4.44
N LEU A 203 8.90 7.20 3.98
CA LEU A 203 9.43 6.73 2.70
C LEU A 203 8.84 7.50 1.51
N SER A 204 7.64 8.05 1.66
CA SER A 204 7.00 8.94 0.69
C SER A 204 7.84 10.17 0.33
N ASN A 205 8.71 10.65 1.23
CA ASN A 205 9.63 11.76 0.95
C ASN A 205 10.85 11.33 0.11
N VAL A 206 11.18 10.02 0.11
CA VAL A 206 12.31 9.45 -0.65
C VAL A 206 11.90 9.12 -2.09
N HIS A 207 10.64 8.77 -2.29
CA HIS A 207 9.99 8.66 -3.61
C HIS A 207 9.71 10.04 -4.24
N ALA A 208 10.64 10.99 -4.06
CA ALA A 208 10.52 12.34 -4.56
C ALA A 208 10.80 12.41 -6.07
N ASN A 209 10.13 13.34 -6.73
CA ASN A 209 10.26 13.63 -8.16
C ASN A 209 11.67 14.09 -8.59
N THR A 210 12.62 14.23 -7.67
CA THR A 210 14.02 14.60 -7.93
C THR A 210 14.95 13.39 -8.01
N ASN A 211 14.50 12.17 -7.73
CA ASN A 211 15.32 10.97 -7.75
C ASN A 211 15.27 10.25 -9.12
N GLN A 212 16.31 10.42 -9.95
CA GLN A 212 16.39 9.79 -11.27
C GLN A 212 16.31 8.25 -11.22
N LYS A 213 16.90 7.60 -10.21
CA LYS A 213 16.84 6.14 -10.05
C LYS A 213 15.41 5.66 -9.79
N PHE A 214 14.66 6.41 -8.97
CA PHE A 214 13.26 6.15 -8.72
C PHE A 214 12.43 6.25 -10.01
N TRP A 215 12.62 7.30 -10.81
CA TRP A 215 11.95 7.44 -12.10
C TRP A 215 12.26 6.29 -13.07
N GLN A 216 13.54 5.87 -13.14
CA GLN A 216 13.93 4.72 -13.95
C GLN A 216 13.26 3.42 -13.47
N ASN A 217 13.26 3.17 -12.15
CA ASN A 217 12.60 2.01 -11.57
C ASN A 217 11.09 2.00 -11.86
N ARG A 218 10.44 3.15 -11.71
CA ARG A 218 9.02 3.35 -11.98
C ARG A 218 8.67 3.05 -13.43
N ARG A 219 9.46 3.59 -14.37
CA ARG A 219 9.34 3.30 -15.80
C ARG A 219 9.50 1.81 -16.10
N ASP A 220 10.53 1.17 -15.55
CA ASP A 220 10.79 -0.26 -15.77
C ASP A 220 9.66 -1.12 -15.17
N MET A 221 9.09 -0.72 -14.03
CA MET A 221 7.91 -1.36 -13.45
C MET A 221 6.74 -1.33 -14.44
N PHE A 222 6.35 -0.17 -14.96
CA PHE A 222 5.23 -0.05 -15.91
C PHE A 222 5.47 -0.80 -17.22
N HIS A 223 6.71 -0.83 -17.72
CA HIS A 223 7.06 -1.65 -18.88
C HIS A 223 6.84 -3.14 -18.63
N ASN A 224 7.24 -3.63 -17.45
CA ASN A 224 7.03 -5.03 -17.08
C ASN A 224 5.54 -5.34 -16.80
N VAL A 225 4.80 -4.40 -16.23
CA VAL A 225 3.34 -4.50 -16.06
C VAL A 225 2.63 -4.68 -17.40
N GLY A 226 3.02 -3.93 -18.44
CA GLY A 226 2.42 -4.08 -19.78
C GLY A 226 2.60 -5.48 -20.35
N LYS A 227 3.81 -6.02 -20.26
CA LYS A 227 4.11 -7.40 -20.67
C LYS A 227 3.31 -8.42 -19.87
N TRP A 228 3.25 -8.24 -18.54
CA TRP A 228 2.50 -9.13 -17.65
C TRP A 228 0.99 -9.13 -17.94
N LEU A 229 0.42 -7.97 -18.29
CA LEU A 229 -0.99 -7.85 -18.68
C LEU A 229 -1.29 -8.37 -20.10
N GLY A 230 -0.28 -8.89 -20.81
CA GLY A 230 -0.42 -9.37 -22.18
C GLY A 230 -0.76 -8.25 -23.17
N ASN A 231 -0.25 -7.04 -22.93
CA ASN A 231 -0.40 -5.87 -23.79
C ASN A 231 -1.85 -5.37 -23.99
N ARG A 232 -2.78 -5.78 -23.12
CA ARG A 232 -4.20 -5.38 -23.20
C ARG A 232 -4.45 -3.89 -22.94
N HIS A 233 -3.52 -3.20 -22.28
CA HIS A 233 -3.63 -1.79 -21.90
C HIS A 233 -2.50 -0.92 -22.52
N ASP A 234 -1.94 -1.35 -23.64
CA ASP A 234 -0.78 -0.73 -24.28
C ASP A 234 -0.95 0.77 -24.54
N ALA A 235 -2.14 1.23 -24.94
CA ALA A 235 -2.37 2.64 -25.20
C ALA A 235 -2.18 3.53 -23.96
N ILE A 236 -2.58 3.06 -22.79
CA ILE A 236 -2.43 3.79 -21.52
C ILE A 236 -0.99 3.66 -21.01
N ILE A 237 -0.45 2.44 -21.05
CA ILE A 237 0.93 2.17 -20.60
C ILE A 237 1.93 2.94 -21.45
N ALA A 238 1.76 3.02 -22.77
CA ALA A 238 2.63 3.80 -23.66
C ALA A 238 2.60 5.29 -23.31
N LYS A 239 1.43 5.86 -22.98
CA LYS A 239 1.33 7.25 -22.49
C LYS A 239 2.05 7.43 -21.16
N THR A 240 1.91 6.48 -20.24
CA THR A 240 2.60 6.51 -18.94
C THR A 240 4.12 6.41 -19.11
N LEU A 241 4.61 5.51 -19.96
CA LEU A 241 6.03 5.38 -20.29
C LEU A 241 6.59 6.65 -20.96
N ALA A 242 5.85 7.25 -21.89
CA ALA A 242 6.27 8.49 -22.55
C ALA A 242 6.47 9.65 -21.55
N ARG A 243 5.61 9.76 -20.52
CA ARG A 243 5.80 10.76 -19.45
C ARG A 243 7.07 10.50 -18.64
N TYR A 244 7.40 9.24 -18.37
CA TYR A 244 8.64 8.90 -17.69
C TYR A 244 9.88 9.16 -18.56
N ASP A 245 9.81 8.85 -19.85
CA ASP A 245 10.89 9.16 -20.81
C ASP A 245 11.15 10.67 -20.87
N GLU A 246 10.07 11.48 -20.93
CA GLU A 246 10.17 12.94 -20.88
C GLU A 246 10.85 13.41 -19.58
N GLN A 247 10.40 12.93 -18.43
CA GLN A 247 10.96 13.30 -17.14
C GLN A 247 12.43 12.88 -16.99
N LEU A 248 12.81 11.69 -17.46
CA LEU A 248 14.19 11.21 -17.43
C LEU A 248 15.11 12.07 -18.30
N SER A 249 14.64 12.53 -19.46
CA SER A 249 15.39 13.43 -20.34
C SER A 249 15.71 14.79 -19.72
N LEU A 250 14.91 15.25 -18.74
CA LEU A 250 15.17 16.49 -18.01
C LEU A 250 16.38 16.36 -17.07
N PHE A 251 16.59 15.18 -16.47
CA PHE A 251 17.76 14.94 -15.63
C PHE A 251 19.06 14.94 -16.44
N GLU A 252 19.03 14.38 -17.66
CA GLU A 252 20.18 14.35 -18.56
C GLU A 252 20.64 15.76 -18.97
N LYS A 253 19.71 16.70 -19.15
CA LYS A 253 19.99 18.10 -19.50
C LYS A 253 20.55 18.93 -18.34
N ILE A 254 20.32 18.52 -17.10
CA ILE A 254 20.84 19.22 -15.90
C ILE A 254 22.24 18.70 -15.54
N GLY A 255 22.57 17.47 -15.92
CA GLY A 255 23.88 16.85 -15.72
C GLY A 255 24.93 17.12 -16.79
N SER A 256 24.56 17.82 -17.88
CA SER A 256 25.43 18.25 -18.99
C SER A 256 25.82 19.72 -18.87
#